data_AF-A2RJG0-F1
#
_entry.id   AF-A2RJG0-F1
#
_cell.length_a   1.000
_cell.length_b   1.000
_cell.length_c   1.000
_cell.angle_alpha   90.00
_cell.angle_beta   90.00
_cell.angle_gamma   90.00
#
_symmetry.space_group_name_H-M   'P 1'
#
loop_
_entity.id
_entity.type
_entity.pdbx_description
1 polymer ?
#
loop_
_entity_poly.entity_id
_entity_poly.type
_entity_poly.pdbx_seq_one_letter_code
_entity_poly.pdbx_strand_id
1 'polypeptide(L)'
;MNDEKLLELQELFIKRLNELFPYKNGGKHKDFSRLDELNLSTEDRKHITMSANAIFKARRIAPIRSLTLIGPLFSPDEFKLFKEAYDYQIDKAKVIRNERAKTIHAYRKTIGRSPKPFSGGIDKESLITTADGEEVKIIKQLESGNYIVEFDNEKRLLGRDDMKLAKAKYVDLI
;
A
#
# COMPACT_ATOMS: atom_id res chain seq x y z
N MET A 1 20.32 -8.02 18.02
CA MET A 1 20.72 -6.82 17.24
C MET A 1 19.86 -5.65 17.67
N ASN A 2 20.43 -4.44 17.71
CA ASN A 2 19.74 -3.19 18.06
C ASN A 2 19.74 -2.22 16.86
N ASP A 3 19.14 -1.05 17.03
CA ASP A 3 19.01 -0.05 15.97
C ASP A 3 20.36 0.53 15.51
N GLU A 4 21.29 0.77 16.43
CA GLU A 4 22.63 1.24 16.11
C GLU A 4 23.37 0.22 15.25
N LYS A 5 23.32 -1.06 15.62
CA LYS A 5 23.96 -2.13 14.86
C LYS A 5 23.31 -2.34 13.50
N LEU A 6 21.99 -2.16 13.39
CA LEU A 6 21.30 -2.17 12.10
C LEU A 6 21.83 -1.05 11.19
N LEU A 7 21.99 0.16 11.73
CA LEU A 7 22.50 1.31 10.98
C LEU A 7 23.92 1.04 10.46
N GLU A 8 24.81 0.54 11.33
CA GLU A 8 26.18 0.16 10.95
C GLU A 8 26.18 -0.86 9.80
N LEU A 9 25.34 -1.89 9.88
CA LEU A 9 25.24 -2.92 8.85
C LEU A 9 24.62 -2.39 7.55
N GLN A 10 23.69 -1.44 7.63
CA GLN A 10 23.15 -0.75 6.45
C GLN A 10 24.22 0.10 5.76
N GLU A 11 25.02 0.85 6.52
CA GLU A 11 26.12 1.64 5.97
C GLU A 11 27.20 0.75 5.34
N LEU A 12 27.58 -0.33 6.03
CA LEU A 12 28.50 -1.33 5.50
C LEU A 12 27.95 -1.95 4.21
N PHE A 13 26.68 -2.36 4.19
CA PHE A 13 26.04 -2.93 3.02
C PHE A 13 26.06 -1.97 1.82
N ILE A 14 25.72 -0.70 2.04
CA ILE A 14 25.75 0.33 0.99
C ILE A 14 27.17 0.59 0.50
N LYS A 15 28.16 0.61 1.40
CA LYS A 15 29.57 0.73 1.03
C LYS A 15 29.99 -0.43 0.13
N ARG A 16 29.70 -1.67 0.53
CA ARG A 16 30.04 -2.87 -0.26
C ARG A 16 29.30 -2.90 -1.61
N LEU A 17 28.04 -2.50 -1.66
CA LEU A 17 27.32 -2.34 -2.92
C LEU A 17 27.96 -1.28 -3.84
N ASN A 18 28.50 -0.18 -3.29
CA ASN A 18 29.20 0.83 -4.10
C ASN A 18 30.53 0.31 -4.65
N GLU A 19 31.23 -0.57 -3.91
CA GLU A 19 32.44 -1.24 -4.37
C GLU A 19 32.14 -2.27 -5.47
N LEU A 20 31.06 -3.05 -5.29
CA LEU A 20 30.61 -4.03 -6.28
C LEU A 20 30.05 -3.38 -7.56
N PHE A 21 29.33 -2.27 -7.38
CA PHE A 21 28.65 -1.54 -8.45
C PHE A 21 29.11 -0.07 -8.42
N PRO A 22 30.30 0.24 -8.97
CA PRO A 22 30.80 1.61 -9.04
C PRO A 22 29.99 2.45 -10.04
N TYR A 23 30.16 3.77 -10.04
CA TYR A 23 29.60 4.60 -11.10
C TYR A 23 30.48 4.51 -12.35
N LYS A 24 29.86 4.41 -13.54
CA LYS A 24 30.55 4.49 -14.82
C LYS A 24 31.13 5.90 -15.04
N ASN A 25 32.17 6.01 -15.87
CA ASN A 25 32.75 7.30 -16.29
C ASN A 25 31.63 8.25 -16.76
N GLY A 26 31.42 9.34 -16.02
CA GLY A 26 30.29 10.26 -16.22
C GLY A 26 29.25 10.28 -15.08
N GLY A 27 29.37 9.43 -14.06
CA GLY A 27 28.70 9.56 -12.76
C GLY A 27 27.19 9.31 -12.70
N LYS A 28 26.51 9.15 -13.83
CA LYS A 28 25.04 9.04 -13.88
C LYS A 28 24.51 7.61 -13.73
N HIS A 29 25.30 6.60 -14.10
CA HIS A 29 24.86 5.21 -14.13
C HIS A 29 25.83 4.30 -13.38
N LYS A 30 25.27 3.35 -12.63
CA LYS A 30 26.03 2.29 -11.98
C LYS A 30 26.49 1.24 -12.99
N ASP A 31 27.68 0.70 -12.77
CA ASP A 31 28.16 -0.46 -13.50
C ASP A 31 27.69 -1.74 -12.83
N PHE A 32 27.03 -2.60 -13.61
CA PHE A 32 26.49 -3.90 -13.17
C PHE A 32 27.15 -5.06 -13.91
N SER A 33 28.35 -4.83 -14.46
CA SER A 33 29.19 -5.84 -15.08
C SER A 33 29.51 -7.00 -14.15
N ARG A 34 29.66 -6.78 -12.83
CA ARG A 34 29.82 -7.87 -11.85
C ARG A 34 28.66 -8.86 -11.78
N LEU A 35 27.48 -8.50 -12.30
CA LEU A 35 26.39 -9.48 -12.42
C LEU A 35 26.67 -10.53 -13.49
N ASP A 36 27.61 -10.31 -14.41
CA ASP A 36 28.06 -11.32 -15.39
C ASP A 36 28.82 -12.48 -14.72
N GLU A 37 29.40 -12.25 -13.53
CA GLU A 37 30.03 -13.30 -12.73
C GLU A 37 28.98 -14.25 -12.10
N LEU A 38 27.72 -13.82 -12.10
CA LEU A 38 26.60 -14.58 -11.59
C LEU A 38 25.84 -15.15 -12.80
N ASN A 39 25.64 -16.48 -12.84
CA ASN A 39 24.80 -17.14 -13.85
C ASN A 39 23.31 -16.81 -13.67
N LEU A 40 22.95 -15.55 -13.82
CA LEU A 40 21.61 -15.01 -13.63
C LEU A 40 20.82 -15.02 -14.93
N SER A 41 19.52 -15.24 -14.81
CA SER A 41 18.58 -15.01 -15.90
C SER A 41 18.52 -13.51 -16.27
N THR A 42 18.08 -13.20 -17.49
CA THR A 42 17.86 -11.81 -17.93
C THR A 42 16.86 -11.08 -17.01
N GLU A 43 15.84 -11.79 -16.52
CA GLU A 43 14.83 -11.24 -15.60
C GLU A 43 15.43 -10.91 -14.23
N ASP A 44 16.23 -11.80 -13.66
CA ASP A 44 16.87 -11.58 -12.37
C ASP A 44 17.89 -10.44 -12.44
N ARG A 45 18.64 -10.37 -13.56
CA ARG A 45 19.56 -9.25 -13.80
C ARG A 45 18.81 -7.91 -13.82
N LYS A 46 17.70 -7.83 -14.57
CA LYS A 46 16.84 -6.63 -14.61
C LYS A 46 16.29 -6.30 -13.23
N HIS A 47 15.84 -7.30 -12.47
CA HIS A 47 15.34 -7.13 -11.11
C HIS A 47 16.41 -6.52 -10.18
N ILE A 48 17.65 -7.01 -10.22
CA ILE A 48 18.75 -6.47 -9.40
C ILE A 48 19.08 -5.04 -9.80
N THR A 49 19.24 -4.76 -11.09
CA THR A 49 19.55 -3.40 -11.58
C THR A 49 18.49 -2.38 -11.14
N MET A 50 17.21 -2.73 -11.22
CA MET A 50 16.13 -1.86 -10.74
C MET A 50 16.12 -1.71 -9.21
N SER A 51 16.32 -2.82 -8.50
CA SER A 51 16.27 -2.85 -7.03
C SER A 51 17.46 -2.11 -6.41
N ALA A 52 18.65 -2.24 -6.98
CA ALA A 52 19.89 -1.62 -6.50
C ALA A 52 19.75 -0.09 -6.41
N ASN A 53 19.16 0.55 -7.40
CA ASN A 53 18.91 2.00 -7.36
C ASN A 53 17.98 2.39 -6.20
N ALA A 54 16.92 1.62 -5.97
CA ALA A 54 16.01 1.86 -4.85
C ALA A 54 16.70 1.63 -3.49
N ILE A 55 17.58 0.64 -3.41
CA ILE A 55 18.39 0.30 -2.22
C ILE A 55 19.37 1.44 -1.90
N PHE A 56 20.14 1.92 -2.87
CA PHE A 56 21.07 3.03 -2.69
C PHE A 56 20.36 4.29 -2.20
N LYS A 57 19.19 4.59 -2.77
CA LYS A 57 18.38 5.75 -2.36
C LYS A 57 17.80 5.60 -0.95
N ALA A 58 17.31 4.40 -0.62
CA ALA A 58 16.66 4.14 0.66
C ALA A 58 17.64 3.81 1.81
N ARG A 59 18.94 3.61 1.50
CA ARG A 59 19.99 3.25 2.47
C ARG A 59 19.60 2.12 3.42
N ARG A 60 19.07 1.03 2.85
CA ARG A 60 18.55 -0.11 3.61
C ARG A 60 19.11 -1.42 3.06
N ILE A 61 19.01 -2.50 3.83
CA ILE A 61 19.36 -3.81 3.30
C ILE A 61 18.37 -4.20 2.19
N ALA A 62 18.91 -4.82 1.14
CA ALA A 62 18.16 -5.29 -0.01
C ALA A 62 17.02 -6.25 0.40
N PRO A 63 15.88 -6.26 -0.33
CA PRO A 63 14.88 -7.31 -0.16
C PRO A 63 15.50 -8.71 -0.32
N ILE A 64 14.96 -9.70 0.39
CA ILE A 64 15.57 -11.04 0.46
C ILE A 64 15.87 -11.63 -0.92
N ARG A 65 14.97 -11.49 -1.90
CA ARG A 65 15.19 -11.95 -3.28
C ARG A 65 16.46 -11.32 -3.86
N SER A 66 16.53 -9.99 -3.84
CA SER A 66 17.69 -9.27 -4.38
C SER A 66 18.96 -9.63 -3.61
N LEU A 67 18.89 -9.70 -2.27
CA LEU A 67 20.02 -10.05 -1.41
C LEU A 67 20.56 -11.45 -1.72
N THR A 68 19.70 -12.45 -1.88
CA THR A 68 20.09 -13.82 -2.25
C THR A 68 20.74 -13.88 -3.62
N LEU A 69 20.22 -13.14 -4.61
CA LEU A 69 20.77 -13.15 -5.96
C LEU A 69 22.19 -12.56 -6.03
N ILE A 70 22.47 -11.50 -5.28
CA ILE A 70 23.82 -10.90 -5.19
C ILE A 70 24.67 -11.52 -4.08
N GLY A 71 24.12 -12.44 -3.30
CA GLY A 71 24.77 -13.08 -2.16
C GLY A 71 26.16 -13.65 -2.48
N PRO A 72 26.36 -14.33 -3.61
CA PRO A 72 27.66 -14.86 -4.00
C PRO A 72 28.75 -13.80 -4.23
N LEU A 73 28.41 -12.51 -4.36
CA LEU A 73 29.38 -11.42 -4.49
C LEU A 73 29.96 -10.96 -3.14
N PHE A 74 29.40 -11.42 -2.02
CA PHE A 74 29.88 -11.12 -0.68
C PHE A 74 30.63 -12.31 -0.08
N SER A 75 31.43 -12.06 0.96
CA SER A 75 31.95 -13.19 1.75
C SER A 75 30.79 -13.89 2.49
N PRO A 76 30.91 -15.19 2.83
CA PRO A 76 29.88 -15.91 3.58
C PRO A 76 29.50 -15.24 4.90
N ASP A 77 30.49 -14.66 5.60
CA ASP A 77 30.27 -13.95 6.87
C ASP A 77 29.53 -12.63 6.66
N GLU A 78 29.90 -11.86 5.63
CA GLU A 78 29.19 -10.64 5.26
C GLU A 78 27.73 -10.93 4.88
N PHE A 79 27.52 -11.96 4.07
CA PHE A 79 26.18 -12.36 3.64
C PHE A 79 25.30 -12.74 4.83
N LYS A 80 25.85 -13.49 5.80
CA LYS A 80 25.14 -13.85 7.04
C LYS A 80 24.72 -12.60 7.82
N LEU A 81 25.64 -11.65 8.01
CA LEU A 81 25.35 -10.38 8.69
C LEU A 81 24.25 -9.58 7.99
N PHE A 82 24.30 -9.47 6.66
CA PHE A 82 23.27 -8.75 5.90
C PHE A 82 21.92 -9.45 5.96
N LYS A 83 21.89 -10.78 5.98
CA LYS A 83 20.64 -11.54 6.15
C LYS A 83 20.02 -11.27 7.52
N GLU A 84 20.81 -11.32 8.59
CA GLU A 84 20.34 -10.99 9.94
C GLU A 84 19.82 -9.54 10.01
N ALA A 85 20.54 -8.58 9.42
CA ALA A 85 20.14 -7.18 9.29
C ALA A 85 18.79 -7.03 8.55
N TYR A 86 18.60 -7.78 7.47
CA TYR A 86 17.34 -7.80 6.72
C TYR A 86 16.18 -8.32 7.57
N ASP A 87 16.36 -9.44 8.27
CA ASP A 87 15.30 -10.07 9.07
C ASP A 87 14.82 -9.10 10.17
N TYR A 88 15.75 -8.48 10.90
CA TYR A 88 15.43 -7.47 11.90
C TYR A 88 14.73 -6.23 11.32
N GLN A 89 15.18 -5.75 10.15
CA GLN A 89 14.55 -4.63 9.45
C GLN A 89 13.09 -4.94 9.10
N ILE A 90 12.78 -6.17 8.66
CA ILE A 90 11.41 -6.58 8.32
C ILE A 90 10.55 -6.74 9.57
N ASP A 91 11.07 -7.34 10.64
CA ASP A 91 10.35 -7.49 11.89
C ASP A 91 9.97 -6.14 12.47
N LYS A 92 10.89 -5.17 12.47
CA LYS A 92 10.61 -3.80 12.89
C LYS A 92 9.54 -3.14 12.01
N ALA A 93 9.63 -3.30 10.69
CA ALA A 93 8.62 -2.77 9.77
C ALA A 93 7.24 -3.41 10.00
N LYS A 94 7.19 -4.69 10.37
CA LYS A 94 5.96 -5.42 10.70
C LYS A 94 5.32 -4.89 11.98
N VAL A 95 6.12 -4.66 13.03
CA VAL A 95 5.65 -4.04 14.29
C VAL A 95 5.03 -2.67 14.01
N ILE A 96 5.75 -1.80 13.28
CA ILE A 96 5.26 -0.46 12.92
C ILE A 96 3.97 -0.53 12.10
N ARG A 97 3.86 -1.45 11.14
CA ARG A 97 2.63 -1.66 10.36
C ARG A 97 1.46 -2.09 11.24
N ASN A 98 1.71 -3.01 12.17
CA ASN A 98 0.68 -3.49 13.09
C ASN A 98 0.22 -2.39 14.05
N GLU A 99 1.12 -1.57 14.58
CA GLU A 99 0.78 -0.41 15.41
C GLU A 99 -0.01 0.62 14.62
N ARG A 100 0.42 0.98 13.42
CA ARG A 100 -0.34 1.87 12.52
C ARG A 100 -1.73 1.32 12.22
N ALA A 101 -1.85 0.01 11.97
CA ALA A 101 -3.15 -0.63 11.75
C ALA A 101 -4.05 -0.54 12.99
N LYS A 102 -3.51 -0.71 14.20
CA LYS A 102 -4.25 -0.49 15.46
C LYS A 102 -4.70 0.96 15.60
N THR A 103 -3.81 1.93 15.34
CA THR A 103 -4.15 3.35 15.41
C THR A 103 -5.22 3.74 14.39
N ILE A 104 -5.10 3.27 13.14
CA ILE A 104 -6.12 3.47 12.10
C ILE A 104 -7.45 2.82 12.52
N HIS A 105 -7.41 1.62 13.10
CA HIS A 105 -8.61 0.94 13.56
C HIS A 105 -9.28 1.67 14.74
N ALA A 106 -8.49 2.15 15.70
CA ALA A 106 -8.97 2.94 16.83
C ALA A 106 -9.53 4.30 16.36
N TYR A 107 -8.82 4.99 15.46
CA TYR A 107 -9.31 6.21 14.81
C TYR A 107 -10.65 5.94 14.11
N ARG A 108 -10.75 4.89 13.29
CA ARG A 108 -12.02 4.47 12.65
C ARG A 108 -13.15 4.13 13.63
N LYS A 109 -12.85 3.83 14.89
CA LYS A 109 -13.87 3.65 15.94
C LYS A 109 -14.33 4.99 16.52
N THR A 110 -13.44 5.98 16.66
CA THR A 110 -13.76 7.27 17.30
C THR A 110 -14.49 8.24 16.39
N ILE A 111 -14.16 8.28 15.09
CA ILE A 111 -14.90 9.07 14.09
C ILE A 111 -16.20 8.39 13.62
N GLY A 112 -16.57 7.25 14.23
CA GLY A 112 -17.50 6.30 13.62
C GLY A 112 -16.87 5.66 12.39
N ARG A 113 -17.26 4.43 12.05
CA ARG A 113 -16.95 3.93 10.71
C ARG A 113 -17.62 4.91 9.76
N SER A 114 -16.85 5.60 8.91
CA SER A 114 -17.43 6.08 7.66
C SER A 114 -18.13 4.87 7.07
N PRO A 115 -19.47 4.88 6.94
CA PRO A 115 -20.20 3.69 6.55
C PRO A 115 -19.53 3.21 5.28
N LYS A 116 -19.12 1.92 5.25
CA LYS A 116 -18.55 1.28 4.04
C LYS A 116 -19.27 1.90 2.84
N PRO A 117 -18.58 2.36 1.79
CA PRO A 117 -19.28 2.80 0.59
C PRO A 117 -20.32 1.73 0.31
N PHE A 118 -21.58 2.14 0.29
CA PHE A 118 -22.71 1.23 0.14
C PHE A 118 -22.48 0.59 -1.22
N SER A 119 -21.91 -0.62 -1.21
CA SER A 119 -21.40 -1.29 -2.40
C SER A 119 -22.48 -2.10 -3.11
N GLY A 120 -23.69 -2.13 -2.55
CA GLY A 120 -24.88 -2.35 -3.35
C GLY A 120 -25.42 -0.98 -3.68
N GLY A 121 -25.33 -0.51 -4.92
CA GLY A 121 -26.06 0.72 -5.28
C GLY A 121 -27.52 0.57 -4.86
N ILE A 122 -28.13 1.64 -4.36
CA ILE A 122 -29.58 1.61 -4.18
C ILE A 122 -30.17 1.53 -5.59
N ASP A 123 -30.98 0.50 -5.84
CA ASP A 123 -31.54 0.29 -7.17
C ASP A 123 -32.31 1.53 -7.61
N LYS A 124 -32.12 1.88 -8.89
CA LYS A 124 -32.89 2.92 -9.55
C LYS A 124 -34.38 2.66 -9.32
N GLU A 125 -35.13 3.71 -8.99
CA GLU A 125 -36.57 3.66 -8.67
C GLU A 125 -36.95 3.22 -7.25
N SER A 126 -35.99 2.97 -6.36
CA SER A 126 -36.28 2.72 -4.94
C SER A 126 -36.88 3.96 -4.25
N LEU A 127 -37.96 3.75 -3.48
CA LEU A 127 -38.51 4.73 -2.55
C LEU A 127 -37.71 4.70 -1.24
N ILE A 128 -37.25 5.87 -0.80
CA ILE A 128 -36.47 6.05 0.43
C ILE A 128 -37.03 7.22 1.23
N THR A 129 -36.66 7.34 2.51
CA THR A 129 -37.06 8.47 3.34
C THR A 129 -35.87 9.41 3.59
N THR A 130 -36.05 10.73 3.46
CA THR A 130 -35.00 11.70 3.78
C THR A 130 -34.76 11.79 5.28
N ALA A 131 -33.68 12.46 5.68
CA ALA A 131 -33.40 12.74 7.08
C ALA A 131 -34.55 13.50 7.78
N ASP A 132 -35.28 14.30 7.00
CA ASP A 132 -36.42 15.12 7.41
C ASP A 132 -37.76 14.38 7.38
N GLY A 133 -37.77 13.11 6.95
CA GLY A 133 -38.97 12.27 6.96
C GLY A 133 -39.78 12.26 5.66
N GLU A 134 -39.27 12.85 4.58
CA GLU A 134 -39.95 12.89 3.28
C GLU A 134 -39.69 11.62 2.46
N GLU A 135 -40.70 11.04 1.81
CA GLU A 135 -40.50 9.91 0.90
C GLU A 135 -40.09 10.39 -0.50
N VAL A 136 -38.92 9.98 -0.99
CA VAL A 136 -38.36 10.38 -2.29
C VAL A 136 -37.99 9.16 -3.13
N LYS A 137 -38.09 9.28 -4.45
CA LYS A 137 -37.75 8.20 -5.40
C LYS A 137 -36.35 8.43 -5.98
N ILE A 138 -35.47 7.42 -5.95
CA ILE A 138 -34.12 7.57 -6.52
C ILE A 138 -34.17 7.46 -8.05
N ILE A 139 -33.69 8.50 -8.73
CA ILE A 139 -33.52 8.51 -10.19
C ILE A 139 -32.14 8.00 -10.59
N LYS A 140 -31.08 8.39 -9.86
CA LYS A 140 -29.70 8.04 -10.19
C LYS A 140 -28.74 8.27 -9.02
N GLN A 141 -27.76 7.39 -8.87
CA GLN A 141 -26.57 7.62 -8.03
C GLN A 141 -25.42 8.22 -8.87
N LEU A 142 -24.77 9.25 -8.36
CA LEU A 142 -23.58 9.86 -8.97
C LEU A 142 -22.30 9.19 -8.46
N GLU A 143 -21.21 9.31 -9.22
CA GLU A 143 -19.89 8.77 -8.83
C GLU A 143 -19.36 9.37 -7.52
N SER A 144 -19.80 10.59 -7.17
CA SER A 144 -19.50 11.22 -5.87
C SER A 144 -20.20 10.57 -4.68
N GLY A 145 -21.15 9.65 -4.91
CA GLY A 145 -21.99 9.04 -3.89
C GLY A 145 -23.26 9.82 -3.54
N ASN A 146 -23.52 10.96 -4.19
CA ASN A 146 -24.78 11.71 -4.08
C ASN A 146 -25.88 11.09 -4.94
N TYR A 147 -27.14 11.42 -4.64
CA TYR A 147 -28.29 10.89 -5.35
C TYR A 147 -29.11 12.01 -6.00
N ILE A 148 -29.55 11.77 -7.23
CA ILE A 148 -30.65 12.53 -7.84
C ILE A 148 -31.93 11.81 -7.48
N VAL A 149 -32.82 12.52 -6.79
CA VAL A 149 -34.12 12.00 -6.35
C VAL A 149 -35.26 12.80 -6.96
N GLU A 150 -36.43 12.19 -7.03
CA GLU A 150 -37.70 12.81 -7.38
C GLU A 150 -38.57 12.92 -6.14
N PHE A 151 -39.05 14.13 -5.87
CA PHE A 151 -40.03 14.44 -4.83
C PHE A 151 -41.06 15.39 -5.41
N ASP A 152 -42.35 15.03 -5.34
CA ASP A 152 -43.45 15.86 -5.88
C ASP A 152 -43.22 16.32 -7.34
N ASN A 153 -42.74 15.40 -8.19
CA ASN A 153 -42.33 15.64 -9.59
C ASN A 153 -41.16 16.63 -9.80
N GLU A 154 -40.48 17.06 -8.73
CA GLU A 154 -39.26 17.86 -8.79
C GLU A 154 -38.02 17.01 -8.59
N LYS A 155 -36.96 17.31 -9.36
CA LYS A 155 -35.66 16.65 -9.21
C LYS A 155 -34.78 17.41 -8.22
N ARG A 156 -34.29 16.72 -7.20
CA ARG A 156 -33.40 17.30 -6.18
C ARG A 156 -32.11 16.48 -6.08
N LEU A 157 -31.02 17.18 -5.75
CA LEU A 157 -29.75 16.54 -5.39
C LEU A 157 -29.73 16.35 -3.88
N LEU A 158 -29.61 15.11 -3.42
CA LEU A 158 -29.45 14.79 -2.01
C LEU A 158 -28.05 14.25 -1.74
N GLY A 159 -27.44 14.79 -0.68
CA GLY A 159 -26.24 14.25 -0.11
C GLY A 159 -26.53 12.90 0.56
N ARG A 160 -25.48 12.08 0.67
CA ARG A 160 -25.58 10.77 1.34
C ARG A 160 -26.05 10.88 2.79
N ASP A 161 -25.64 11.94 3.48
CA ASP A 161 -25.94 12.15 4.91
C ASP A 161 -27.37 12.66 5.13
N ASP A 162 -28.02 13.16 4.07
CA ASP A 162 -29.40 13.67 4.07
C ASP A 162 -30.44 12.56 3.87
N MET A 163 -29.99 11.29 3.74
CA MET A 163 -30.84 10.13 3.51
C MET A 163 -30.92 9.26 4.77
N LYS A 164 -32.14 8.95 5.24
CA LYS A 164 -32.38 7.94 6.28
C LYS A 164 -32.92 6.67 5.63
N LEU A 165 -32.28 5.53 5.91
CA LEU A 165 -32.78 4.26 5.42
C LEU A 165 -34.10 3.92 6.14
N ALA A 166 -35.23 4.23 5.51
CA ALA A 166 -36.48 3.60 5.89
C ALA A 166 -36.28 2.09 5.76
N LYS A 167 -36.53 1.35 6.84
CA LYS A 167 -36.69 -0.10 6.75
C LYS A 167 -37.67 -0.32 5.60
N ALA A 168 -37.25 -1.06 4.57
CA ALA A 168 -38.12 -1.49 3.51
C ALA A 168 -39.42 -1.97 4.17
N LYS A 169 -40.52 -1.23 3.96
CA LYS A 169 -41.83 -1.83 4.13
C LYS A 169 -41.83 -2.95 3.10
N TYR A 170 -41.64 -4.18 3.56
CA TYR A 170 -42.12 -5.32 2.81
C TYR A 170 -43.60 -5.02 2.58
N VAL A 171 -43.92 -4.62 1.35
CA VAL A 171 -45.28 -4.65 0.88
C VAL A 171 -45.60 -6.14 0.85
N ASP A 172 -46.35 -6.61 1.85
CA ASP A 172 -46.95 -7.94 1.81
C ASP A 172 -47.81 -7.98 0.53
N LEU A 173 -47.25 -8.57 -0.52
CA LEU A 173 -47.98 -8.99 -1.70
C LEU A 173 -48.65 -10.32 -1.34
N ILE A 174 -49.92 -10.19 -0.92
CA ILE A 174 -51.03 -11.17 -0.91
C ILE A 174 -50.67 -12.64 -0.65
#